data_AF-A0A369S7X5-F1
#
_entry.id   AF-A0A369S7X5-F1
#
_cell.length_a   1.000
_cell.length_b   1.000
_cell.length_c   1.000
_cell.angle_alpha   90.00
_cell.angle_beta   90.00
_cell.angle_gamma   90.00
#
_symmetry.space_group_name_H-M   'P 1'
#
loop_
_entity.id
_entity.type
_entity.pdbx_description
1 polymer ?
#
loop_
_entity_poly.entity_id
_entity_poly.type
_entity_poly.pdbx_seq_one_letter_code
_entity_poly.pdbx_strand_id
1 'polypeptide(L)'
;MAKNSLSLETMKILMKASNENTMAVMIMTISKCPEFGEIQLRKGEKKDLNNLNQSKGPQSIRFPMKGKIKDKFMKINSLIQATFDSIAIPNYLAAETATILQTGRRLAKGLYQISLRKNNYYALICTAILLKCFRADRFNIKLPFLKLLGNKYAAALVKAGLIKLDLIASANPSKIEALLSRRPPFGNQICDAAATFPRFAIDVKQKIDSHKERSCLTLSITVLNAKTLQRLNRNGIVPSTTLLVIGSNSEILYCREFSTKFLVTEVIHQRDIILPNNDNISEIYLDLINLTYVGLDIHKRMKLAHAFQMSQPNCNGKNFQTEETLLAMSSNQLEKILSNNSSESKQKAISQTVNCKGTTLLNHGKRIKSQDHNRKATLRSKYMSSVANRRKSLILKGTKPGTRGLEFQKYHIEQEDHGSCFTNLHQMYEAMD
;
A
#
# COMPACT_ATOMS: atom_id res chain seq x y z
N MET A 1 -11.54 4.48 22.47
CA MET A 1 -11.69 4.54 23.95
C MET A 1 -11.50 3.13 24.53
N ALA A 2 -12.46 2.57 25.29
CA ALA A 2 -12.31 1.37 26.13
C ALA A 2 -11.42 0.23 25.57
N LYS A 3 -11.69 -0.27 24.35
CA LYS A 3 -10.97 -1.41 23.73
C LYS A 3 -9.43 -1.26 23.65
N ASN A 4 -8.89 -0.04 23.76
CA ASN A 4 -7.45 0.22 23.76
C ASN A 4 -6.98 1.10 24.95
N SER A 5 -7.82 1.31 25.98
CA SER A 5 -7.50 2.14 27.16
C SER A 5 -6.95 3.53 26.81
N LEU A 6 -7.72 4.27 25.99
CA LEU A 6 -7.41 5.63 25.52
C LEU A 6 -8.46 6.64 25.99
N SER A 7 -8.00 7.85 26.34
CA SER A 7 -8.85 8.95 26.84
C SER A 7 -9.78 9.54 25.75
N LEU A 8 -10.73 10.39 26.17
CA LEU A 8 -11.62 11.09 25.23
C LEU A 8 -10.85 12.09 24.37
N GLU A 9 -10.00 12.93 24.97
CA GLU A 9 -9.19 13.93 24.26
C GLU A 9 -8.23 13.27 23.27
N THR A 10 -7.66 12.12 23.65
CA THR A 10 -6.85 11.29 22.77
C THR A 10 -7.62 10.84 21.53
N MET A 11 -8.86 10.39 21.68
CA MET A 11 -9.66 10.03 20.51
C MET A 11 -9.99 11.25 19.64
N LYS A 12 -10.26 12.42 20.21
CA LYS A 12 -10.42 13.67 19.42
C LYS A 12 -9.16 13.98 18.61
N ILE A 13 -7.98 13.80 19.20
CA ILE A 13 -6.67 13.97 18.53
C ILE A 13 -6.49 12.95 17.41
N LEU A 14 -6.69 11.65 17.68
CA LEU A 14 -6.52 10.58 16.68
C LEU A 14 -7.59 10.59 15.57
N MET A 15 -8.80 11.10 15.85
CA MET A 15 -9.85 11.29 14.83
C MET A 15 -9.54 12.41 13.84
N LYS A 16 -8.77 13.43 14.25
CA LYS A 16 -8.18 14.43 13.33
C LYS A 16 -7.02 13.81 12.55
N ALA A 17 -6.09 13.15 13.26
CA ALA A 17 -4.89 12.53 12.69
C ALA A 17 -5.16 11.48 11.60
N SER A 18 -6.30 10.80 11.64
CA SER A 18 -6.71 9.81 10.63
C SER A 18 -7.34 10.43 9.37
N ASN A 19 -7.22 11.75 9.18
CA ASN A 19 -7.33 12.40 7.87
C ASN A 19 -5.95 12.60 7.20
N GLU A 20 -4.87 12.48 7.98
CA GLU A 20 -3.48 12.70 7.54
C GLU A 20 -2.92 11.41 6.92
N ASN A 21 -2.05 11.56 5.93
CA ASN A 21 -1.55 10.43 5.12
C ASN A 21 -0.06 10.09 5.36
N THR A 22 0.65 10.82 6.22
CA THR A 22 2.13 10.70 6.34
C THR A 22 2.61 10.22 7.72
N MET A 23 3.63 9.34 7.73
CA MET A 23 4.20 8.76 8.95
C MET A 23 4.70 9.83 9.94
N ALA A 24 5.35 10.88 9.44
CA ALA A 24 5.87 11.97 10.26
C ALA A 24 4.75 12.69 11.04
N VAL A 25 3.62 12.99 10.40
CA VAL A 25 2.48 13.65 11.07
C VAL A 25 1.83 12.70 12.07
N MET A 26 1.69 11.40 11.74
CA MET A 26 1.13 10.42 12.67
C MET A 26 2.00 10.21 13.93
N ILE A 27 3.33 10.08 13.77
CA ILE A 27 4.27 9.98 14.90
C ILE A 27 4.25 11.27 15.73
N MET A 28 4.26 12.45 15.08
CA MET A 28 4.12 13.74 15.77
C MET A 28 2.81 13.85 16.55
N THR A 29 1.72 13.28 16.02
CA THR A 29 0.40 13.38 16.65
C THR A 29 0.26 12.43 17.82
N ILE A 30 0.76 11.18 17.69
CA ILE A 30 0.90 10.25 18.82
C ILE A 30 1.73 10.90 19.93
N SER A 31 2.86 11.53 19.60
CA SER A 31 3.75 12.18 20.56
C SER A 31 3.12 13.35 21.34
N LYS A 32 1.97 13.86 20.89
CA LYS A 32 1.18 14.92 21.55
C LYS A 32 -0.01 14.40 22.37
N CYS A 33 -0.25 13.08 22.41
CA CYS A 33 -1.37 12.51 23.15
C CYS A 33 -1.20 12.63 24.68
N PRO A 34 -2.28 12.90 25.44
CA PRO A 34 -2.22 13.12 26.88
C PRO A 34 -1.85 11.87 27.70
N GLU A 35 -1.89 10.67 27.12
CA GLU A 35 -1.33 9.45 27.72
C GLU A 35 0.16 9.59 28.08
N PHE A 36 0.89 10.54 27.49
CA PHE A 36 2.24 10.92 27.89
C PHE A 36 2.26 12.06 28.93
N GLY A 37 1.27 12.10 29.82
CA GLY A 37 1.13 13.11 30.88
C GLY A 37 2.37 13.22 31.76
N GLU A 38 2.84 12.08 32.25
CA GLU A 38 3.92 11.93 33.23
C GLU A 38 5.33 12.11 32.65
N ILE A 39 5.50 12.00 31.32
CA ILE A 39 6.80 12.17 30.66
C ILE A 39 7.26 13.62 30.79
N GLN A 40 8.48 13.84 31.27
CA GLN A 40 9.06 15.19 31.47
C GLN A 40 10.33 15.38 30.64
N LEU A 41 10.63 16.61 30.25
CA LEU A 41 11.92 16.99 29.65
C LEU A 41 12.83 17.60 30.73
N ARG A 42 13.80 16.83 31.21
CA ARG A 42 14.75 17.25 32.25
C ARG A 42 15.86 18.13 31.66
N LYS A 43 16.67 18.79 32.49
CA LYS A 43 17.78 19.65 32.01
C LYS A 43 18.92 18.85 31.37
N GLY A 44 19.47 17.84 32.06
CA GLY A 44 20.67 17.12 31.63
C GLY A 44 20.53 16.37 30.30
N GLU A 45 19.38 15.74 30.08
CA GLU A 45 19.06 14.97 28.87
C GLU A 45 18.94 15.82 27.58
N LYS A 46 18.85 17.15 27.69
CA LYS A 46 18.71 18.03 26.51
C LYS A 46 19.90 17.95 25.56
N LYS A 47 21.12 17.68 26.04
CA LYS A 47 22.31 17.56 25.16
C LYS A 47 22.14 16.39 24.21
N ASP A 48 21.95 15.20 24.76
CA ASP A 48 21.92 13.95 23.99
C ASP A 48 20.67 13.86 23.10
N LEU A 49 19.52 14.35 23.58
CA LEU A 49 18.31 14.48 22.77
C LEU A 49 18.51 15.46 21.58
N ASN A 50 19.26 16.55 21.75
CA ASN A 50 19.58 17.44 20.63
C ASN A 50 20.60 16.84 19.66
N ASN A 51 21.61 16.12 20.16
CA ASN A 51 22.57 15.39 19.32
C ASN A 51 21.84 14.37 18.44
N LEU A 52 20.93 13.58 19.02
CA LEU A 52 20.06 12.65 18.32
C LEU A 52 19.24 13.36 17.22
N ASN A 53 18.60 14.49 17.53
CA ASN A 53 17.74 15.23 16.61
C ASN A 53 18.48 16.04 15.54
N GLN A 54 19.77 16.32 15.71
CA GLN A 54 20.59 17.11 14.78
C GLN A 54 21.67 16.27 14.07
N SER A 55 21.74 14.98 14.38
CA SER A 55 22.57 14.01 13.69
C SER A 55 22.27 13.95 12.19
N LYS A 56 23.27 13.60 11.38
CA LYS A 56 23.18 13.46 9.92
C LYS A 56 23.87 12.17 9.47
N GLY A 57 23.39 11.57 8.38
CA GLY A 57 23.94 10.34 7.83
C GLY A 57 23.19 9.08 8.30
N PRO A 58 23.73 7.87 8.10
CA PRO A 58 23.00 6.60 8.21
C PRO A 58 22.62 6.17 9.65
N GLN A 59 22.74 7.06 10.63
CA GLN A 59 22.35 6.87 12.04
C GLN A 59 21.59 8.08 12.60
N SER A 60 20.91 8.86 11.73
CA SER A 60 20.02 9.95 12.14
C SER A 60 18.55 9.56 12.14
N ILE A 61 17.76 10.15 13.04
CA ILE A 61 16.30 9.92 13.06
C ILE A 61 15.65 10.38 11.74
N ARG A 62 14.72 9.56 11.22
CA ARG A 62 14.16 9.72 9.87
C ARG A 62 13.42 11.04 9.60
N PHE A 63 12.76 11.59 10.62
CA PHE A 63 11.97 12.82 10.54
C PHE A 63 12.37 13.82 11.65
N PRO A 64 13.52 14.52 11.53
CA PRO A 64 14.01 15.44 12.56
C PRO A 64 13.01 16.53 12.95
N MET A 65 12.88 16.79 14.26
CA MET A 65 12.01 17.84 14.78
C MET A 65 12.68 19.21 14.59
N LYS A 66 11.92 20.20 14.11
CA LYS A 66 12.46 21.54 13.78
C LYS A 66 13.05 22.25 15.01
N GLY A 67 14.34 22.58 14.96
CA GLY A 67 15.05 23.35 15.98
C GLY A 67 15.58 22.52 17.15
N LYS A 68 15.83 23.18 18.29
CA LYS A 68 16.32 22.51 19.51
C LYS A 68 15.16 21.91 20.31
N ILE A 69 15.38 20.72 20.88
CA ILE A 69 14.40 20.04 21.74
C ILE A 69 14.15 20.85 23.01
N LYS A 70 12.92 21.35 23.13
CA LYS A 70 12.47 22.33 24.14
C LYS A 70 11.30 21.86 25.00
N ASP A 71 10.56 20.84 24.55
CA ASP A 71 9.34 20.33 25.17
C ASP A 71 9.30 18.79 25.17
N LYS A 72 8.32 18.23 25.90
CA LYS A 72 8.19 16.77 26.04
C LYS A 72 7.74 16.06 24.76
N PHE A 73 6.97 16.69 23.87
CA PHE A 73 6.52 16.00 22.65
C PHE A 73 7.66 15.82 21.65
N MET A 74 8.61 16.78 21.58
CA MET A 74 9.86 16.60 20.82
C MET A 74 10.72 15.46 21.38
N LYS A 75 10.83 15.33 22.72
CA LYS A 75 11.52 14.20 23.36
C LYS A 75 10.86 12.86 23.01
N ILE A 76 9.55 12.74 23.22
CA ILE A 76 8.77 11.53 22.94
C ILE A 76 8.92 11.12 21.47
N ASN A 77 8.76 12.08 20.56
CA ASN A 77 8.91 11.86 19.12
C ASN A 77 10.30 11.33 18.76
N SER A 78 11.36 11.98 19.25
CA SER A 78 12.75 11.60 18.94
C SER A 78 13.12 10.23 19.52
N LEU A 79 12.61 9.87 20.70
CA LEU A 79 12.86 8.54 21.31
C LEU A 79 12.09 7.42 20.59
N ILE A 80 10.87 7.68 20.10
CA ILE A 80 10.13 6.74 19.23
C ILE A 80 10.92 6.50 17.95
N GLN A 81 11.38 7.56 17.29
CA GLN A 81 12.16 7.44 16.05
C GLN A 81 13.50 6.75 16.29
N ALA A 82 14.28 7.15 17.28
CA ALA A 82 15.55 6.49 17.63
C ALA A 82 15.39 4.99 17.87
N THR A 83 14.30 4.58 18.52
CA THR A 83 13.97 3.16 18.67
C THR A 83 13.73 2.52 17.30
N PHE A 84 12.88 3.12 16.45
CA PHE A 84 12.51 2.56 15.16
C PHE A 84 13.68 2.50 14.17
N ASP A 85 14.53 3.52 14.17
CA ASP A 85 15.77 3.68 13.37
C ASP A 85 16.95 2.87 13.96
N SER A 86 16.74 2.15 15.07
CA SER A 86 17.75 1.33 15.77
C SER A 86 18.94 2.07 16.40
N ILE A 87 18.83 3.40 16.55
CA ILE A 87 19.88 4.28 17.09
C ILE A 87 20.06 4.04 18.59
N ALA A 88 21.29 4.15 19.09
CA ALA A 88 21.60 3.95 20.50
C ALA A 88 20.97 5.05 21.38
N ILE A 89 20.21 4.65 22.40
CA ILE A 89 19.58 5.55 23.38
C ILE A 89 20.35 5.42 24.71
N PRO A 90 20.71 6.52 25.40
CA PRO A 90 21.39 6.45 26.68
C PRO A 90 20.64 5.62 27.72
N ASN A 91 21.35 4.81 28.50
CA ASN A 91 20.75 3.85 29.45
C ASN A 91 19.74 4.51 30.43
N TYR A 92 20.01 5.74 30.86
CA TYR A 92 19.13 6.49 31.78
C TYR A 92 17.79 6.93 31.15
N LEU A 93 17.65 6.86 29.82
CA LEU A 93 16.39 7.06 29.08
C LEU A 93 15.72 5.74 28.66
N ALA A 94 16.35 4.59 28.85
CA ALA A 94 15.86 3.31 28.32
C ALA A 94 14.51 2.89 28.93
N ALA A 95 14.35 3.01 30.25
CA ALA A 95 13.09 2.70 30.94
C ALA A 95 11.95 3.65 30.54
N GLU A 96 12.22 4.95 30.45
CA GLU A 96 11.24 5.95 30.00
C GLU A 96 10.83 5.72 28.54
N THR A 97 11.79 5.31 27.68
CA THR A 97 11.54 4.91 26.29
C THR A 97 10.67 3.65 26.20
N ALA A 98 10.90 2.65 27.05
CA ALA A 98 10.07 1.44 27.09
C ALA A 98 8.60 1.75 27.42
N THR A 99 8.36 2.62 28.43
CA THR A 99 7.02 3.13 28.77
C THR A 99 6.41 3.94 27.61
N ILE A 100 7.22 4.75 26.92
CA ILE A 100 6.80 5.50 25.74
C ILE A 100 6.32 4.55 24.63
N LEU A 101 7.08 3.50 24.31
CA LEU A 101 6.74 2.52 23.27
C LEU A 101 5.50 1.69 23.64
N GLN A 102 5.38 1.25 24.90
CA GLN A 102 4.19 0.55 25.40
C GLN A 102 2.92 1.40 25.23
N THR A 103 3.02 2.71 25.47
CA THR A 103 1.91 3.65 25.25
C THR A 103 1.69 3.95 23.76
N GLY A 104 2.75 4.07 22.96
CA GLY A 104 2.67 4.21 21.52
C GLY A 104 1.93 3.05 20.84
N ARG A 105 2.15 1.80 21.29
CA ARG A 105 1.43 0.60 20.82
C ARG A 105 -0.10 0.72 20.96
N ARG A 106 -0.61 1.19 22.11
CA ARG A 106 -2.07 1.37 22.30
C ARG A 106 -2.61 2.55 21.50
N LEU A 107 -1.84 3.63 21.35
CA LEU A 107 -2.20 4.81 20.55
C LEU A 107 -2.28 4.47 19.05
N ALA A 108 -1.24 3.85 18.47
CA ALA A 108 -1.22 3.44 17.07
C ALA A 108 -2.31 2.40 16.76
N LYS A 109 -2.57 1.45 17.68
CA LYS A 109 -3.69 0.50 17.56
C LYS A 109 -5.05 1.20 17.57
N GLY A 110 -5.20 2.28 18.35
CA GLY A 110 -6.38 3.14 18.32
C GLY A 110 -6.52 3.90 17.00
N LEU A 111 -5.45 4.52 16.52
CA LEU A 111 -5.41 5.27 15.27
C LEU A 111 -5.76 4.40 14.06
N TYR A 112 -5.12 3.22 13.94
CA TYR A 112 -5.42 2.20 12.94
C TYR A 112 -6.91 1.77 12.95
N GLN A 113 -7.50 1.57 14.13
CA GLN A 113 -8.92 1.22 14.25
C GLN A 113 -9.87 2.37 13.85
N ILE A 114 -9.42 3.63 13.83
CA ILE A 114 -10.19 4.75 13.27
C ILE A 114 -10.04 4.78 11.74
N SER A 115 -8.82 4.60 11.21
CA SER A 115 -8.58 4.55 9.75
C SER A 115 -9.31 3.38 9.08
N LEU A 116 -9.42 2.22 9.74
CA LEU A 116 -10.28 1.10 9.30
C LEU A 116 -11.78 1.45 9.16
N ARG A 117 -12.21 2.61 9.64
CA ARG A 117 -13.61 3.11 9.56
C ARG A 117 -13.75 4.36 8.69
N LYS A 118 -12.70 4.77 7.97
CA LYS A 118 -12.70 5.88 7.01
C LYS A 118 -12.39 5.37 5.61
N ASN A 119 -12.98 5.98 4.58
CA ASN A 119 -12.62 5.72 3.20
C ASN A 119 -11.35 6.51 2.80
N ASN A 120 -10.21 6.19 3.42
CA ASN A 120 -8.92 6.76 3.06
C ASN A 120 -7.85 5.67 3.08
N TYR A 121 -7.50 5.21 1.87
CA TYR A 121 -6.51 4.17 1.62
C TYR A 121 -5.13 4.55 2.18
N TYR A 122 -4.62 5.75 1.87
CA TYR A 122 -3.29 6.17 2.30
C TYR A 122 -3.19 6.25 3.84
N ALA A 123 -4.20 6.81 4.52
CA ALA A 123 -4.24 6.83 5.99
C ALA A 123 -4.36 5.41 6.59
N LEU A 124 -5.07 4.47 5.94
CA LEU A 124 -5.13 3.09 6.41
C LEU A 124 -3.78 2.38 6.29
N ILE A 125 -3.13 2.44 5.12
CA ILE A 125 -1.80 1.83 4.89
C ILE A 125 -0.77 2.41 5.87
N CYS A 126 -0.70 3.74 5.96
CA CYS A 126 0.23 4.46 6.83
C CYS A 126 0.03 4.12 8.32
N THR A 127 -1.22 4.02 8.79
CA THR A 127 -1.50 3.59 10.18
C THR A 127 -1.27 2.09 10.42
N ALA A 128 -1.46 1.23 9.43
CA ALA A 128 -1.16 -0.20 9.52
C ALA A 128 0.36 -0.44 9.68
N ILE A 129 1.17 0.25 8.88
CA ILE A 129 2.64 0.24 9.01
C ILE A 129 3.03 0.78 10.37
N LEU A 130 2.51 1.93 10.80
CA LEU A 130 2.85 2.52 12.11
C LEU A 130 2.52 1.60 13.30
N LEU A 131 1.38 0.90 13.26
CA LEU A 131 1.02 -0.11 14.27
C LEU A 131 2.02 -1.28 14.29
N LYS A 132 2.44 -1.75 13.12
CA LYS A 132 3.50 -2.76 12.98
C LYS A 132 4.84 -2.23 13.53
N CYS A 133 5.24 -1.00 13.22
CA CYS A 133 6.47 -0.40 13.73
C CYS A 133 6.51 -0.36 15.27
N PHE A 134 5.41 0.03 15.92
CA PHE A 134 5.30 0.00 17.39
C PHE A 134 5.30 -1.42 17.99
N ARG A 135 4.96 -2.46 17.23
CA ARG A 135 5.04 -3.87 17.68
C ARG A 135 6.45 -4.43 17.52
N ALA A 136 7.08 -4.13 16.39
CA ALA A 136 8.45 -4.53 16.08
C ALA A 136 9.49 -3.76 16.91
N ASP A 137 9.19 -2.50 17.27
CA ASP A 137 10.12 -1.47 17.74
C ASP A 137 11.16 -1.08 16.67
N ARG A 138 10.75 -1.08 15.39
CA ARG A 138 11.58 -0.89 14.18
C ARG A 138 10.74 -0.25 13.08
N PHE A 139 11.33 0.61 12.24
CA PHE A 139 10.65 1.09 11.00
C PHE A 139 10.59 -0.04 9.97
N ASN A 140 11.74 -0.50 9.52
CA ASN A 140 11.86 -1.51 8.47
C ASN A 140 13.01 -2.47 8.80
N ILE A 141 12.76 -3.79 8.70
CA ILE A 141 13.83 -4.76 8.46
C ILE A 141 13.26 -5.90 7.61
N LYS A 142 14.04 -6.32 6.62
CA LYS A 142 13.68 -7.36 5.62
C LYS A 142 13.62 -8.78 6.21
N LEU A 143 13.98 -8.94 7.49
CA LEU A 143 14.01 -10.20 8.23
C LEU A 143 13.04 -10.16 9.44
N PRO A 144 11.88 -10.84 9.36
CA PRO A 144 10.79 -10.75 10.35
C PRO A 144 11.11 -11.13 11.81
N PHE A 145 12.11 -11.99 12.01
CA PHE A 145 12.38 -12.67 13.29
C PHE A 145 13.47 -12.01 14.14
N LEU A 146 14.08 -10.92 13.66
CA LEU A 146 15.28 -10.34 14.27
C LEU A 146 15.10 -9.79 15.69
N LYS A 147 13.87 -9.60 16.17
CA LYS A 147 13.62 -9.27 17.59
C LYS A 147 14.15 -10.36 18.54
N LEU A 148 14.31 -11.59 18.06
CA LEU A 148 14.88 -12.72 18.78
C LEU A 148 16.41 -12.86 18.61
N LEU A 149 17.00 -12.26 17.57
CA LEU A 149 18.44 -12.35 17.27
C LEU A 149 19.23 -11.08 17.64
N GLY A 150 18.61 -9.91 17.64
CA GLY A 150 19.26 -8.63 17.87
C GLY A 150 20.08 -8.10 16.68
N ASN A 151 20.43 -6.82 16.73
CA ASN A 151 20.96 -6.06 15.60
C ASN A 151 22.31 -6.59 15.06
N LYS A 152 23.15 -7.22 15.89
CA LYS A 152 24.47 -7.73 15.47
C LYS A 152 24.33 -8.88 14.46
N TYR A 153 23.51 -9.88 14.77
CA TYR A 153 23.27 -11.00 13.85
C TYR A 153 22.43 -10.56 12.64
N ALA A 154 21.53 -9.58 12.80
CA ALA A 154 20.81 -8.96 11.68
C ALA A 154 21.76 -8.40 10.61
N ALA A 155 22.72 -7.57 11.02
CA ALA A 155 23.68 -6.95 10.11
C ALA A 155 24.59 -8.01 9.46
N ALA A 156 25.00 -9.06 10.19
CA ALA A 156 25.80 -10.15 9.65
C ALA A 156 25.04 -10.98 8.59
N LEU A 157 23.77 -11.32 8.83
CA LEU A 157 22.92 -12.02 7.84
C LEU A 157 22.72 -11.18 6.58
N VAL A 158 22.38 -9.89 6.72
CA VAL A 158 22.22 -8.97 5.59
C VAL A 158 23.53 -8.80 4.80
N LYS A 159 24.67 -8.66 5.47
CA LYS A 159 26.00 -8.60 4.82
C LYS A 159 26.35 -9.88 4.05
N ALA A 160 25.83 -11.03 4.47
CA ALA A 160 25.98 -12.31 3.77
C ALA A 160 24.92 -12.55 2.67
N GLY A 161 24.10 -11.54 2.32
CA GLY A 161 23.03 -11.67 1.32
C GLY A 161 21.80 -12.47 1.81
N LEU A 162 21.80 -12.94 3.05
CA LEU A 162 20.70 -13.67 3.69
C LEU A 162 19.60 -12.68 4.12
N ILE A 163 18.93 -12.09 3.12
CA ILE A 163 17.96 -10.99 3.29
C ILE A 163 16.50 -11.49 3.24
N LYS A 164 16.24 -12.63 2.59
CA LYS A 164 14.89 -13.23 2.47
C LYS A 164 14.73 -14.44 3.39
N LEU A 165 13.53 -14.62 3.94
CA LEU A 165 13.16 -15.82 4.71
C LEU A 165 13.42 -17.13 3.96
N ASP A 166 13.21 -17.15 2.64
CA ASP A 166 13.41 -18.32 1.79
C ASP A 166 14.87 -18.79 1.84
N LEU A 167 15.79 -17.86 1.63
CA LEU A 167 17.23 -18.09 1.64
C LEU A 167 17.74 -18.55 3.00
N ILE A 168 17.11 -18.10 4.10
CA ILE A 168 17.51 -18.51 5.45
C ILE A 168 16.95 -19.89 5.80
N ALA A 169 15.71 -20.21 5.44
CA ALA A 169 15.14 -21.52 5.73
C ALA A 169 15.77 -22.65 4.89
N SER A 170 16.39 -22.34 3.74
CA SER A 170 17.15 -23.29 2.92
C SER A 170 18.68 -23.18 3.07
N ALA A 171 19.19 -22.26 3.89
CA ALA A 171 20.61 -22.12 4.14
C ALA A 171 21.18 -23.30 4.93
N ASN A 172 22.45 -23.62 4.69
CA ASN A 172 23.19 -24.60 5.47
C ASN A 172 23.38 -24.08 6.92
N PRO A 173 22.91 -24.80 7.95
CA PRO A 173 23.00 -24.40 9.36
C PRO A 173 24.42 -24.05 9.82
N SER A 174 25.41 -24.86 9.46
CA SER A 174 26.81 -24.68 9.86
C SER A 174 27.44 -23.43 9.22
N LYS A 175 26.98 -23.01 8.03
CA LYS A 175 27.38 -21.72 7.44
C LYS A 175 26.81 -20.52 8.23
N ILE A 176 25.58 -20.61 8.73
CA ILE A 176 24.99 -19.59 9.62
C ILE A 176 25.72 -19.55 10.97
N GLU A 177 26.06 -20.72 11.53
CA GLU A 177 26.81 -20.84 12.79
C GLU A 177 28.20 -20.21 12.68
N ALA A 178 28.94 -20.51 11.61
CA ALA A 178 30.23 -19.87 11.32
C ALA A 178 30.10 -18.35 11.13
N LEU A 179 29.17 -17.90 10.29
CA LEU A 179 28.90 -16.48 10.01
C LEU A 179 28.59 -15.67 11.29
N LEU A 180 27.82 -16.26 12.21
CA LEU A 180 27.38 -15.60 13.43
C LEU A 180 28.31 -15.85 14.64
N SER A 181 29.39 -16.62 14.46
CA SER A 181 30.30 -17.06 15.54
C SER A 181 29.58 -17.78 16.68
N ARG A 182 28.74 -18.76 16.32
CA ARG A 182 27.92 -19.57 17.24
C ARG A 182 28.20 -21.06 17.02
N ARG A 183 27.85 -21.87 18.02
CA ARG A 183 27.99 -23.34 17.97
C ARG A 183 26.67 -24.00 17.57
N PRO A 184 26.70 -25.25 17.06
CA PRO A 184 25.51 -26.09 16.93
C PRO A 184 24.69 -26.13 18.23
N PRO A 185 23.34 -26.17 18.17
CA PRO A 185 22.48 -26.24 16.96
C PRO A 185 21.91 -24.87 16.53
N PHE A 186 22.60 -23.75 16.80
CA PHE A 186 22.05 -22.40 16.63
C PHE A 186 21.62 -22.06 15.18
N GLY A 187 22.29 -22.63 14.18
CA GLY A 187 21.93 -22.48 12.78
C GLY A 187 20.61 -23.17 12.44
N ASN A 188 20.39 -24.38 12.98
CA ASN A 188 19.13 -25.11 12.82
C ASN A 188 17.98 -24.29 13.42
N GLN A 189 18.16 -23.74 14.63
CA GLN A 189 17.18 -22.88 15.29
C GLN A 189 16.80 -21.65 14.44
N ILE A 190 17.74 -21.09 13.66
CA ILE A 190 17.48 -19.98 12.73
C ILE A 190 16.74 -20.45 11.47
N CYS A 191 17.15 -21.57 10.85
CA CYS A 191 16.48 -22.12 9.68
C CYS A 191 15.04 -22.54 10.00
N ASP A 192 14.84 -23.24 11.13
CA ASP A 192 13.52 -23.66 11.64
C ASP A 192 12.65 -22.44 11.95
N ALA A 193 13.18 -21.43 12.67
CA ALA A 193 12.46 -20.20 12.92
C ALA A 193 12.02 -19.52 11.61
N ALA A 194 12.90 -19.42 10.61
CA ALA A 194 12.57 -18.88 9.29
C ALA A 194 11.56 -19.75 8.50
N ALA A 195 11.50 -21.06 8.77
CA ALA A 195 10.51 -21.96 8.17
C ALA A 195 9.09 -21.73 8.73
N THR A 196 8.95 -21.35 10.02
CA THR A 196 7.65 -21.14 10.69
C THR A 196 6.83 -19.94 10.20
N PHE A 197 7.43 -19.02 9.44
CA PHE A 197 6.75 -17.83 8.91
C PHE A 197 5.99 -18.12 7.60
N PRO A 198 4.82 -17.50 7.38
CA PRO A 198 4.08 -17.59 6.12
C PRO A 198 4.78 -16.83 5.00
N ARG A 199 4.96 -17.50 3.86
CA ARG A 199 5.45 -16.93 2.61
C ARG A 199 4.25 -16.63 1.71
N PHE A 200 3.86 -15.38 1.62
CA PHE A 200 2.74 -14.96 0.79
C PHE A 200 3.17 -14.77 -0.66
N ALA A 201 2.24 -14.98 -1.57
CA ALA A 201 2.24 -14.44 -2.92
C ALA A 201 0.82 -13.96 -3.24
N ILE A 202 0.68 -12.94 -4.08
CA ILE A 202 -0.64 -12.40 -4.42
C ILE A 202 -0.74 -12.14 -5.92
N ASP A 203 -1.85 -12.60 -6.50
CA ASP A 203 -2.19 -12.36 -7.89
C ASP A 203 -3.58 -11.73 -8.02
N VAL A 204 -3.76 -10.94 -9.08
CA VAL A 204 -4.98 -10.21 -9.38
C VAL A 204 -5.20 -10.27 -10.89
N LYS A 205 -6.40 -10.69 -11.29
CA LYS A 205 -6.79 -10.74 -12.70
C LYS A 205 -8.09 -9.99 -12.90
N GLN A 206 -8.12 -9.10 -13.88
CA GLN A 206 -9.36 -8.46 -14.30
C GLN A 206 -10.18 -9.44 -15.16
N LYS A 207 -11.45 -9.59 -14.83
CA LYS A 207 -12.49 -10.20 -15.65
C LYS A 207 -13.35 -9.04 -16.19
N ILE A 208 -13.35 -8.86 -17.50
CA ILE A 208 -14.29 -7.96 -18.18
C ILE A 208 -15.52 -8.81 -18.54
N ASP A 209 -16.69 -8.41 -18.06
CA ASP A 209 -17.97 -9.07 -18.37
C ASP A 209 -18.61 -8.35 -19.56
N SER A 210 -18.54 -8.92 -20.76
CA SER A 210 -19.03 -8.25 -21.97
C SER A 210 -20.54 -7.92 -21.96
N HIS A 211 -21.30 -8.42 -20.98
CA HIS A 211 -22.73 -8.15 -20.80
C HIS A 211 -23.04 -7.26 -19.59
N LYS A 212 -22.02 -6.81 -18.84
CA LYS A 212 -22.17 -5.89 -17.70
C LYS A 212 -20.95 -4.97 -17.66
N GLU A 213 -21.17 -3.66 -17.71
CA GLU A 213 -20.13 -2.61 -17.67
C GLU A 213 -19.26 -2.58 -16.37
N ARG A 214 -19.40 -3.60 -15.51
CA ARG A 214 -18.68 -3.81 -14.26
C ARG A 214 -17.43 -4.63 -14.51
N SER A 215 -16.26 -3.99 -14.42
CA SER A 215 -15.02 -4.74 -14.25
C SER A 215 -15.03 -5.51 -12.92
N CYS A 216 -14.63 -6.78 -12.96
CA CYS A 216 -14.49 -7.63 -11.79
C CYS A 216 -13.01 -8.01 -11.60
N LEU A 217 -12.53 -8.09 -10.36
CA LEU A 217 -11.18 -8.51 -10.01
C LEU A 217 -11.21 -9.86 -9.29
N THR A 218 -10.57 -10.87 -9.86
CA THR A 218 -10.26 -12.12 -9.14
C THR A 218 -8.95 -11.95 -8.39
N LEU A 219 -9.01 -11.84 -7.07
CA LEU A 219 -7.84 -11.95 -6.21
C LEU A 219 -7.50 -13.41 -5.94
N SER A 220 -6.22 -13.73 -5.87
CA SER A 220 -5.69 -14.99 -5.34
C SER A 220 -4.58 -14.68 -4.33
N ILE A 221 -4.81 -14.96 -3.04
CA ILE A 221 -3.75 -14.95 -2.02
C ILE A 221 -3.24 -16.38 -1.85
N THR A 222 -1.96 -16.62 -2.16
CA THR A 222 -1.32 -17.93 -2.03
C THR A 222 -0.37 -17.93 -0.85
N VAL A 223 -0.35 -19.01 -0.05
CA VAL A 223 0.68 -19.25 0.96
C VAL A 223 1.62 -20.34 0.44
N LEU A 224 2.78 -19.93 -0.06
CA LEU A 224 3.72 -20.78 -0.80
C LEU A 224 4.21 -21.98 0.04
N ASN A 225 4.44 -21.78 1.33
CA ASN A 225 4.83 -22.84 2.27
C ASN A 225 3.65 -23.41 3.09
N ALA A 226 2.41 -23.29 2.63
CA ALA A 226 1.22 -23.80 3.36
C ALA A 226 1.40 -25.26 3.80
N LYS A 227 1.85 -26.15 2.90
CA LYS A 227 2.10 -27.58 3.22
C LYS A 227 3.12 -27.78 4.35
N THR A 228 4.17 -26.96 4.40
CA THR A 228 5.17 -27.00 5.48
C THR A 228 4.58 -26.51 6.80
N LEU A 229 3.80 -25.42 6.77
CA LEU A 229 3.16 -24.86 7.96
C LEU A 229 2.03 -25.74 8.49
N GLN A 230 1.31 -26.46 7.63
CA GLN A 230 0.28 -27.45 8.00
C GLN A 230 0.88 -28.69 8.68
N ARG A 231 2.15 -29.03 8.37
CA ARG A 231 2.89 -30.10 9.06
C ARG A 231 3.40 -29.68 10.44
N LEU A 232 3.51 -28.38 10.71
CA LEU A 232 3.75 -27.89 12.06
C LEU A 232 2.45 -28.01 12.86
N ASN A 233 2.54 -28.43 14.13
CA ASN A 233 1.40 -28.44 15.04
C ASN A 233 0.71 -27.06 15.09
N ARG A 234 -0.59 -27.02 15.47
CA ARG A 234 -1.41 -25.78 15.52
C ARG A 234 -0.82 -24.61 16.34
N ASN A 235 0.24 -24.85 17.11
CA ASN A 235 0.98 -23.86 17.91
C ASN A 235 2.37 -23.48 17.33
N GLY A 236 2.89 -24.22 16.35
CA GLY A 236 4.17 -23.95 15.67
C GLY A 236 4.07 -22.95 14.50
N ILE A 237 2.86 -22.67 14.02
CA ILE A 237 2.62 -21.58 13.06
C ILE A 237 2.61 -20.25 13.81
N VAL A 238 3.47 -19.31 13.41
CA VAL A 238 3.58 -17.98 14.02
C VAL A 238 2.25 -17.22 13.89
N PRO A 239 1.61 -16.79 15.01
CA PRO A 239 0.31 -16.13 14.96
C PRO A 239 0.43 -14.66 14.55
N SER A 240 -0.13 -14.29 13.40
CA SER A 240 -0.26 -12.89 12.98
C SER A 240 -1.59 -12.59 12.30
N THR A 241 -1.87 -11.30 12.14
CA THR A 241 -2.98 -10.78 11.33
C THR A 241 -2.39 -10.14 10.08
N THR A 242 -2.88 -10.53 8.91
CA THR A 242 -2.53 -9.92 7.63
C THR A 242 -3.72 -9.11 7.14
N LEU A 243 -3.52 -7.83 6.88
CA LEU A 243 -4.48 -6.92 6.29
C LEU A 243 -4.32 -6.97 4.76
N LEU A 244 -5.39 -7.26 4.04
CA LEU A 244 -5.49 -6.98 2.61
C LEU A 244 -6.23 -5.66 2.41
N VAL A 245 -5.65 -4.74 1.64
CA VAL A 245 -6.33 -3.55 1.15
C VAL A 245 -6.21 -3.51 -0.38
N ILE A 246 -7.28 -3.08 -1.04
CA ILE A 246 -7.23 -2.55 -2.41
C ILE A 246 -7.74 -1.12 -2.39
N GLY A 247 -7.01 -0.22 -3.04
CA GLY A 247 -7.41 1.17 -3.21
C GLY A 247 -7.20 1.68 -4.63
N SER A 248 -7.82 2.83 -4.92
CA SER A 248 -7.60 3.65 -6.11
C SER A 248 -7.96 5.09 -5.77
N ASN A 249 -7.26 6.08 -6.33
CA ASN A 249 -7.56 7.51 -6.16
C ASN A 249 -7.75 7.98 -4.68
N SER A 250 -7.02 7.35 -3.73
CA SER A 250 -7.14 7.50 -2.27
C SER A 250 -8.32 6.80 -1.59
N GLU A 251 -9.26 6.21 -2.32
CA GLU A 251 -10.38 5.44 -1.79
C GLU A 251 -10.02 3.96 -1.58
N ILE A 252 -10.78 3.28 -0.72
CA ILE A 252 -10.66 1.85 -0.41
C ILE A 252 -11.74 1.08 -1.17
N LEU A 253 -11.33 0.34 -2.19
CA LEU A 253 -12.20 -0.55 -2.98
C LEU A 253 -12.46 -1.88 -2.27
N TYR A 254 -11.48 -2.37 -1.48
CA TYR A 254 -11.62 -3.55 -0.65
C TYR A 254 -10.73 -3.46 0.60
N CYS A 255 -11.19 -3.99 1.73
CA CYS A 255 -10.39 -4.09 2.95
C CYS A 255 -10.82 -5.31 3.76
N ARG A 256 -9.86 -6.15 4.17
CA ARG A 256 -10.13 -7.32 5.03
C ARG A 256 -8.91 -7.75 5.83
N GLU A 257 -9.10 -7.94 7.14
CA GLU A 257 -8.15 -8.66 7.99
C GLU A 257 -8.35 -10.19 7.88
N PHE A 258 -7.23 -10.92 7.82
CA PHE A 258 -7.18 -12.38 7.89
C PHE A 258 -6.19 -12.81 8.98
N SER A 259 -6.42 -13.94 9.64
CA SER A 259 -5.41 -14.55 10.53
C SER A 259 -4.50 -15.48 9.74
N THR A 260 -3.23 -15.62 10.16
CA THR A 260 -2.32 -16.60 9.53
C THR A 260 -2.90 -18.01 9.58
N LYS A 261 -3.57 -18.38 10.68
CA LYS A 261 -4.19 -19.71 10.81
C LYS A 261 -5.29 -19.94 9.76
N PHE A 262 -6.05 -18.91 9.38
CA PHE A 262 -7.00 -18.98 8.27
C PHE A 262 -6.29 -19.04 6.91
N LEU A 263 -5.29 -18.18 6.67
CA LEU A 263 -4.56 -18.18 5.39
C LEU A 263 -3.79 -19.50 5.13
N VAL A 264 -3.45 -20.26 6.18
CA VAL A 264 -2.74 -21.55 6.06
C VAL A 264 -3.67 -22.77 5.89
N THR A 265 -5.00 -22.67 6.11
CA THR A 265 -5.88 -23.86 5.91
C THR A 265 -5.99 -24.30 4.46
N GLU A 266 -6.00 -23.33 3.54
CA GLU A 266 -6.08 -23.54 2.10
C GLU A 266 -4.83 -22.92 1.44
N VAL A 267 -4.29 -23.57 0.39
CA VAL A 267 -3.05 -23.09 -0.25
C VAL A 267 -3.27 -21.76 -0.99
N ILE A 268 -4.48 -21.57 -1.56
CA ILE A 268 -4.88 -20.40 -2.33
C ILE A 268 -6.26 -19.95 -1.88
N HIS A 269 -6.39 -18.69 -1.46
CA HIS A 269 -7.65 -18.05 -1.10
C HIS A 269 -8.10 -17.14 -2.24
N GLN A 270 -9.19 -17.50 -2.92
CA GLN A 270 -9.73 -16.69 -4.03
C GLN A 270 -10.97 -15.87 -3.64
N ARG A 271 -11.04 -14.65 -4.16
CA ARG A 271 -12.23 -13.77 -4.07
C ARG A 271 -12.38 -12.95 -5.34
N ASP A 272 -13.56 -13.05 -5.95
CA ASP A 272 -14.03 -12.09 -6.93
C ASP A 272 -14.55 -10.83 -6.22
N ILE A 273 -14.14 -9.66 -6.71
CA ILE A 273 -14.53 -8.32 -6.24
C ILE A 273 -15.14 -7.58 -7.42
N ILE A 274 -16.37 -7.13 -7.28
CA ILE A 274 -17.03 -6.28 -8.27
C ILE A 274 -16.56 -4.84 -8.01
N LEU A 275 -15.94 -4.20 -9.00
CA LEU A 275 -15.61 -2.77 -8.91
C LEU A 275 -16.89 -1.94 -9.09
N PRO A 276 -16.99 -0.75 -8.47
CA PRO A 276 -18.04 0.20 -8.81
C PRO A 276 -17.91 0.60 -10.30
N ASN A 277 -19.03 0.82 -11.00
CA ASN A 277 -19.00 1.51 -12.29
C ASN A 277 -18.49 2.94 -12.05
N ASN A 278 -17.24 3.17 -12.41
CA ASN A 278 -16.59 4.47 -12.31
C ASN A 278 -15.42 4.47 -13.29
N ASP A 279 -15.60 5.12 -14.45
CA ASP A 279 -14.64 5.11 -15.56
C ASP A 279 -13.28 5.75 -15.20
N ASN A 280 -13.22 6.42 -14.04
CA ASN A 280 -12.03 7.06 -13.48
C ASN A 280 -11.06 6.11 -12.75
N ILE A 281 -11.35 4.79 -12.67
CA ILE A 281 -10.45 3.79 -12.07
C ILE A 281 -9.52 3.22 -13.15
N SER A 282 -8.40 3.90 -13.41
CA SER A 282 -7.36 3.45 -14.34
C SER A 282 -6.28 2.60 -13.70
N GLU A 283 -6.00 2.80 -12.41
CA GLU A 283 -5.02 2.02 -11.63
C GLU A 283 -5.58 1.59 -10.29
N ILE A 284 -5.20 0.37 -9.86
CA ILE A 284 -5.42 -0.14 -8.51
C ILE A 284 -4.11 -0.40 -7.77
N TYR A 285 -4.19 -0.26 -6.46
CA TYR A 285 -3.14 -0.52 -5.49
C TYR A 285 -3.56 -1.69 -4.62
N LEU A 286 -2.65 -2.63 -4.39
CA LEU A 286 -2.89 -3.89 -3.70
C LEU A 286 -1.82 -4.07 -2.63
N ASP A 287 -2.25 -4.06 -1.36
CA ASP A 287 -1.37 -4.10 -0.20
C ASP A 287 -1.76 -5.28 0.69
N LEU A 288 -0.83 -6.22 0.87
CA LEU A 288 -0.96 -7.33 1.79
C LEU A 288 0.02 -7.11 2.95
N ILE A 289 -0.45 -6.47 4.02
CA ILE A 289 0.38 -5.99 5.13
C ILE A 289 0.25 -6.89 6.36
N ASN A 290 1.35 -7.47 6.83
CA ASN A 290 1.37 -8.20 8.09
C ASN A 290 1.41 -7.23 9.29
N LEU A 291 0.33 -7.17 10.06
CA LEU A 291 0.21 -6.21 11.17
C LEU A 291 1.10 -6.55 12.38
N THR A 292 1.70 -7.74 12.44
CA THR A 292 2.54 -8.19 13.57
C THR A 292 4.04 -8.11 13.24
N TYR A 293 4.43 -8.46 12.01
CA TYR A 293 5.82 -8.64 11.61
C TYR A 293 6.20 -7.74 10.42
N VAL A 294 7.47 -7.36 10.35
CA VAL A 294 8.06 -6.56 9.27
C VAL A 294 8.70 -7.50 8.23
N GLY A 295 8.74 -7.13 6.95
CA GLY A 295 9.38 -7.95 5.91
C GLY A 295 8.55 -9.16 5.46
N LEU A 296 7.22 -9.13 5.65
CA LEU A 296 6.24 -10.09 5.11
C LEU A 296 5.22 -9.43 4.17
N ASP A 297 5.46 -8.17 3.83
CA ASP A 297 4.49 -7.31 3.15
C ASP A 297 4.64 -7.43 1.63
N ILE A 298 3.52 -7.30 0.90
CA ILE A 298 3.53 -7.28 -0.56
C ILE A 298 2.73 -6.08 -1.05
N HIS A 299 3.33 -5.33 -1.97
CA HIS A 299 2.75 -4.16 -2.61
C HIS A 299 2.77 -4.40 -4.12
N LYS A 300 1.62 -4.29 -4.79
CA LYS A 300 1.48 -4.44 -6.24
C LYS A 300 0.61 -3.30 -6.79
N ARG A 301 1.04 -2.67 -7.87
CA ARG A 301 0.22 -1.79 -8.71
C ARG A 301 -0.32 -2.61 -9.89
N MET A 302 -1.51 -2.30 -10.37
CA MET A 302 -2.05 -2.87 -11.60
C MET A 302 -2.85 -1.80 -12.35
N LYS A 303 -2.54 -1.58 -13.63
CA LYS A 303 -3.40 -0.81 -14.54
C LYS A 303 -4.63 -1.65 -14.90
N LEU A 304 -5.80 -1.04 -15.00
CA LEU A 304 -7.01 -1.71 -15.50
C LEU A 304 -7.14 -1.50 -17.00
N ALA A 305 -7.56 -2.55 -17.70
CA ALA A 305 -8.00 -2.43 -19.09
C ALA A 305 -9.41 -1.83 -19.12
N HIS A 306 -9.58 -0.67 -19.74
CA HIS A 306 -10.90 -0.09 -19.98
C HIS A 306 -11.54 -0.78 -21.18
N ALA A 307 -12.83 -1.15 -21.08
CA ALA A 307 -13.54 -1.90 -22.12
C ALA A 307 -13.68 -1.15 -23.47
N PHE A 308 -13.40 0.16 -23.49
CA PHE A 308 -13.55 1.04 -24.65
C PHE A 308 -12.30 1.22 -25.54
N GLN A 309 -11.21 0.48 -25.29
CA GLN A 309 -10.06 0.41 -26.22
C GLN A 309 -10.06 -0.88 -27.05
N MET A 310 -11.24 -1.26 -27.56
CA MET A 310 -11.38 -2.08 -28.76
C MET A 310 -11.59 -1.16 -29.96
N SER A 311 -10.53 -0.47 -30.39
CA SER A 311 -10.47 0.10 -31.73
C SER A 311 -10.64 -1.04 -32.73
N GLN A 312 -11.61 -0.93 -33.65
CA GLN A 312 -11.93 -2.01 -34.59
C GLN A 312 -10.68 -2.45 -35.39
N PRO A 313 -10.57 -3.73 -35.79
CA PRO A 313 -9.62 -4.11 -36.82
C PRO A 313 -9.90 -3.26 -38.06
N ASN A 314 -8.93 -2.44 -38.47
CA ASN A 314 -9.14 -1.53 -39.59
C ASN A 314 -9.14 -2.34 -40.89
N CYS A 315 -10.34 -2.65 -41.41
CA CYS A 315 -10.59 -3.57 -42.53
C CYS A 315 -10.16 -3.02 -43.91
N ASN A 316 -8.95 -2.47 -44.02
CA ASN A 316 -8.30 -2.16 -45.30
C ASN A 316 -7.59 -3.41 -45.85
N GLY A 317 -8.39 -4.39 -46.28
CA GLY A 317 -7.88 -5.59 -46.93
C GLY A 317 -7.31 -5.30 -48.32
N LYS A 318 -5.98 -5.29 -48.45
CA LYS A 318 -5.28 -5.56 -49.72
C LYS A 318 -4.11 -6.51 -49.48
N ASN A 319 -4.37 -7.77 -49.82
CA ASN A 319 -3.48 -8.87 -50.19
C ASN A 319 -2.07 -8.88 -49.57
N PHE A 320 -1.83 -9.89 -48.72
CA PHE A 320 -0.55 -10.59 -48.75
C PHE A 320 -0.32 -11.14 -50.17
N GLN A 321 0.81 -10.81 -50.78
CA GLN A 321 1.45 -11.66 -51.78
C GLN A 321 2.77 -12.15 -51.17
N THR A 322 3.07 -13.42 -51.40
CA THR A 322 4.28 -14.08 -50.90
C THR A 322 5.53 -13.60 -51.64
N GLU A 323 6.70 -13.78 -51.02
CA GLU A 323 7.99 -13.49 -51.64
C GLU A 323 8.23 -14.38 -52.87
N GLU A 324 8.30 -13.78 -54.05
CA GLU A 324 9.08 -14.29 -55.19
C GLU A 324 9.31 -13.17 -56.22
N THR A 325 10.30 -13.34 -57.11
CA THR A 325 10.66 -12.37 -58.17
C THR A 325 11.32 -11.06 -57.72
N LEU A 326 12.46 -11.16 -57.03
CA LEU A 326 13.59 -10.30 -57.40
C LEU A 326 13.98 -10.58 -58.87
N LEU A 327 14.60 -9.60 -59.55
CA LEU A 327 15.08 -9.63 -60.95
C LEU A 327 14.01 -9.39 -62.05
N ALA A 328 13.56 -8.14 -62.18
CA ALA A 328 12.96 -7.61 -63.42
C ALA A 328 13.56 -6.24 -63.78
N MET A 329 14.71 -6.30 -64.45
CA MET A 329 15.41 -5.29 -65.27
C MET A 329 14.99 -3.81 -65.23
N SER A 330 15.99 -2.97 -64.97
CA SER A 330 16.10 -1.56 -65.34
C SER A 330 15.49 -1.19 -66.71
N SER A 331 14.76 -0.07 -66.78
CA SER A 331 14.80 0.83 -67.93
C SER A 331 14.26 2.23 -67.61
N ASN A 332 14.69 3.21 -68.41
CA ASN A 332 14.19 4.59 -68.52
C ASN A 332 14.26 5.50 -67.28
N GLN A 333 15.45 6.07 -67.06
CA GLN A 333 15.53 7.50 -66.71
C GLN A 333 14.96 8.38 -67.84
N LEU A 334 14.75 9.67 -67.53
CA LEU A 334 14.74 10.81 -68.47
C LEU A 334 13.67 10.82 -69.58
N GLU A 335 12.64 11.63 -69.36
CA GLU A 335 12.20 12.65 -70.35
C GLU A 335 11.81 13.93 -69.58
N LYS A 336 12.34 15.07 -70.05
CA LYS A 336 11.87 16.48 -70.04
C LYS A 336 10.99 16.98 -68.85
N ILE A 337 11.34 18.04 -68.10
CA ILE A 337 11.82 19.40 -68.45
C ILE A 337 10.73 20.24 -69.16
N LEU A 338 10.61 21.50 -68.73
CA LEU A 338 9.58 22.52 -69.06
C LEU A 338 8.23 22.29 -68.30
N SER A 339 7.57 23.31 -67.73
CA SER A 339 7.81 24.77 -67.80
C SER A 339 7.43 25.54 -66.52
N ASN A 340 8.30 26.50 -66.15
CA ASN A 340 8.05 27.86 -65.62
C ASN A 340 7.09 28.07 -64.41
N ASN A 341 7.50 28.69 -63.29
CA ASN A 341 8.10 30.03 -63.04
C ASN A 341 7.12 31.22 -63.03
N SER A 342 6.69 31.63 -61.82
CA SER A 342 6.38 33.02 -61.38
C SER A 342 5.85 32.95 -59.92
N SER A 343 6.46 33.52 -58.87
CA SER A 343 6.58 34.95 -58.50
C SER A 343 5.21 35.64 -58.23
N GLU A 344 4.99 36.43 -57.17
CA GLU A 344 5.91 37.02 -56.18
C GLU A 344 5.22 37.45 -54.86
N SER A 345 5.99 38.02 -53.91
CA SER A 345 5.60 38.39 -52.54
C SER A 345 5.03 39.81 -52.33
N LYS A 346 4.20 40.02 -51.28
CA LYS A 346 4.12 41.19 -50.33
C LYS A 346 3.01 40.89 -49.28
N GLN A 347 3.14 40.98 -47.94
CA GLN A 347 3.67 41.94 -46.94
C GLN A 347 2.64 42.94 -46.33
N LYS A 348 2.59 42.93 -44.97
CA LYS A 348 2.33 44.05 -44.00
C LYS A 348 0.91 44.40 -43.48
N ALA A 349 0.95 45.14 -42.34
CA ALA A 349 -0.11 45.64 -41.44
C ALA A 349 -0.86 44.57 -40.63
N ILE A 350 -1.01 44.58 -39.29
CA ILE A 350 -0.90 45.57 -38.18
C ILE A 350 -2.09 46.55 -38.04
N SER A 351 -2.90 46.35 -37.00
CA SER A 351 -3.42 47.42 -36.12
C SER A 351 -4.08 46.86 -34.84
N GLN A 352 -4.09 47.67 -33.76
CA GLN A 352 -4.88 47.50 -32.53
C GLN A 352 -5.75 48.75 -32.33
N THR A 353 -7.00 48.60 -31.87
CA THR A 353 -7.77 49.49 -30.95
C THR A 353 -9.20 48.94 -30.82
N VAL A 354 -9.78 48.72 -29.62
CA VAL A 354 -10.36 49.69 -28.65
C VAL A 354 -11.54 50.49 -29.22
N ASN A 355 -12.79 50.22 -28.78
CA ASN A 355 -13.49 51.02 -27.74
C ASN A 355 -14.85 50.40 -27.29
N CYS A 356 -15.51 51.02 -26.30
CA CYS A 356 -16.69 50.51 -25.57
C CYS A 356 -17.99 51.31 -25.78
N LYS A 357 -19.15 50.65 -25.51
CA LYS A 357 -20.48 51.11 -25.02
C LYS A 357 -21.33 49.82 -24.80
N GLY A 358 -22.26 49.64 -23.87
CA GLY A 358 -23.23 50.53 -23.19
C GLY A 358 -24.65 50.14 -23.66
N THR A 359 -25.73 49.98 -22.86
CA THR A 359 -25.92 50.17 -21.39
C THR A 359 -27.29 49.62 -20.93
N THR A 360 -27.40 49.13 -19.67
CA THR A 360 -28.67 48.96 -18.86
C THR A 360 -29.79 48.03 -19.41
N LEU A 361 -30.78 47.52 -18.66
CA LEU A 361 -31.36 47.71 -17.30
C LEU A 361 -31.39 46.34 -16.55
N LEU A 362 -31.42 46.15 -15.21
CA LEU A 362 -32.38 46.58 -14.14
C LEU A 362 -33.83 46.14 -14.43
N ASN A 363 -34.68 45.61 -13.54
CA ASN A 363 -34.66 45.21 -12.11
C ASN A 363 -35.82 44.16 -11.93
N HIS A 364 -36.16 43.45 -10.84
CA HIS A 364 -35.81 43.31 -9.40
C HIS A 364 -36.24 41.84 -8.99
N GLY A 365 -36.29 41.28 -7.77
CA GLY A 365 -35.84 41.65 -6.42
C GLY A 365 -36.78 41.11 -5.29
N LYS A 366 -36.19 40.69 -4.14
CA LYS A 366 -36.81 40.11 -2.90
C LYS A 366 -37.27 38.63 -3.01
N ARG A 367 -37.01 37.66 -2.10
CA ARG A 367 -36.49 37.54 -0.70
C ARG A 367 -37.53 37.44 0.43
N ILE A 368 -37.75 36.23 0.96
CA ILE A 368 -38.31 35.92 2.31
C ILE A 368 -37.51 34.76 2.95
N LYS A 369 -37.57 34.60 4.29
CA LYS A 369 -36.92 33.53 5.09
C LYS A 369 -37.96 32.70 5.89
N SER A 370 -37.71 31.40 6.03
CA SER A 370 -38.01 30.55 7.20
C SER A 370 -37.21 29.23 7.02
N GLN A 371 -36.59 28.55 7.98
CA GLN A 371 -36.97 28.10 9.34
C GLN A 371 -38.18 27.15 9.37
N ASP A 372 -37.92 25.85 9.56
CA ASP A 372 -38.59 25.10 10.63
C ASP A 372 -37.74 23.89 11.10
N HIS A 373 -38.24 23.12 12.06
CA HIS A 373 -37.51 22.17 12.90
C HIS A 373 -38.02 20.72 12.82
N ASN A 374 -37.13 19.79 13.20
CA ASN A 374 -37.41 18.44 13.74
C ASN A 374 -38.67 17.67 13.31
N ARG A 375 -38.46 16.46 12.74
CA ARG A 375 -39.05 15.25 13.32
C ARG A 375 -38.20 13.99 13.08
N LYS A 376 -38.27 13.05 14.03
CA LYS A 376 -37.50 11.80 14.08
C LYS A 376 -38.34 10.62 13.59
N ALA A 377 -37.62 9.55 13.23
CA ALA A 377 -38.09 8.16 13.15
C ALA A 377 -39.16 7.80 12.10
N THR A 378 -38.76 6.96 11.13
CA THR A 378 -39.25 5.57 10.99
C THR A 378 -38.55 4.91 9.80
N LEU A 379 -37.77 3.84 10.03
CA LEU A 379 -37.45 2.74 9.06
C LEU A 379 -36.49 1.69 9.67
N ARG A 380 -36.86 1.12 10.82
CA ARG A 380 -36.10 0.02 11.47
C ARG A 380 -36.76 -1.35 11.27
N SER A 381 -37.26 -1.62 10.07
CA SER A 381 -37.85 -2.93 9.70
C SER A 381 -37.81 -3.17 8.18
N LYS A 382 -36.76 -3.85 7.70
CA LYS A 382 -36.70 -4.49 6.35
C LYS A 382 -35.44 -5.36 6.10
N TYR A 383 -34.87 -6.00 7.13
CA TYR A 383 -33.58 -6.72 7.01
C TYR A 383 -33.49 -8.09 7.72
N MET A 384 -34.62 -8.78 7.91
CA MET A 384 -34.70 -10.09 8.59
C MET A 384 -35.68 -11.06 7.89
N SER A 385 -35.64 -11.18 6.55
CA SER A 385 -36.63 -11.98 5.81
C SER A 385 -36.16 -12.57 4.47
N SER A 386 -34.88 -12.96 4.33
CA SER A 386 -34.38 -13.64 3.10
C SER A 386 -33.36 -14.77 3.30
N VAL A 387 -32.95 -15.08 4.54
CA VAL A 387 -31.96 -16.16 4.82
C VAL A 387 -32.60 -17.55 4.83
N ALA A 388 -33.93 -17.64 4.85
CA ALA A 388 -34.69 -18.87 4.99
C ALA A 388 -35.35 -19.36 3.68
N ASN A 389 -34.56 -19.61 2.62
CA ASN A 389 -34.94 -20.60 1.59
C ASN A 389 -33.77 -20.98 0.66
N ARG A 390 -33.70 -22.28 0.30
CA ARG A 390 -32.71 -22.99 -0.58
C ARG A 390 -31.64 -23.86 0.08
N ARG A 391 -32.08 -24.79 0.94
CA ARG A 391 -31.48 -26.13 1.10
C ARG A 391 -32.53 -27.20 0.79
N LYS A 392 -32.66 -27.62 -0.48
CA LYS A 392 -33.30 -28.87 -0.96
C LYS A 392 -33.46 -28.85 -2.50
N SER A 393 -32.44 -29.36 -3.20
CA SER A 393 -32.62 -30.20 -4.40
C SER A 393 -31.26 -30.77 -4.82
N LEU A 394 -31.23 -32.08 -5.00
CA LEU A 394 -30.13 -32.89 -5.52
C LEU A 394 -30.81 -34.00 -6.35
N ILE A 395 -30.07 -34.69 -7.21
CA ILE A 395 -30.49 -35.84 -8.06
C ILE A 395 -31.09 -35.47 -9.44
N LEU A 396 -30.44 -35.99 -10.50
CA LEU A 396 -30.89 -36.22 -11.91
C LEU A 396 -31.32 -34.99 -12.76
N LYS A 397 -30.91 -34.81 -14.03
CA LYS A 397 -30.31 -35.68 -15.07
C LYS A 397 -29.15 -34.95 -15.80
N GLY A 398 -28.36 -35.67 -16.61
CA GLY A 398 -27.23 -35.10 -17.35
C GLY A 398 -27.48 -34.87 -18.85
N THR A 399 -26.84 -33.85 -19.40
CA THR A 399 -26.62 -33.59 -20.84
C THR A 399 -25.27 -32.89 -21.03
N LYS A 400 -24.50 -33.27 -22.05
CA LYS A 400 -23.33 -32.48 -22.50
C LYS A 400 -23.83 -31.27 -23.31
N PRO A 401 -23.08 -30.15 -23.31
CA PRO A 401 -22.62 -29.67 -24.62
C PRO A 401 -21.21 -29.07 -24.64
N GLY A 402 -20.60 -29.10 -25.83
CA GLY A 402 -19.78 -28.01 -26.38
C GLY A 402 -18.54 -27.54 -25.62
N THR A 403 -17.37 -28.04 -26.02
CA THR A 403 -16.11 -27.29 -25.87
C THR A 403 -16.17 -25.97 -26.64
N ARG A 404 -16.06 -24.85 -25.93
CA ARG A 404 -15.63 -23.55 -26.49
C ARG A 404 -14.50 -23.01 -25.61
N GLY A 405 -13.45 -22.49 -26.23
CA GLY A 405 -12.25 -22.07 -25.53
C GLY A 405 -12.49 -20.84 -24.65
N LEU A 406 -11.91 -20.86 -23.45
CA LEU A 406 -11.63 -19.65 -22.68
C LEU A 406 -10.16 -19.30 -22.93
N GLU A 407 -9.89 -18.27 -23.72
CA GLU A 407 -8.53 -17.78 -23.91
C GLU A 407 -8.02 -17.08 -22.64
N PHE A 408 -6.94 -17.61 -22.07
CA PHE A 408 -6.25 -17.01 -20.94
C PHE A 408 -5.05 -16.20 -21.43
N GLN A 409 -5.27 -14.95 -21.84
CA GLN A 409 -4.16 -14.05 -22.16
C GLN A 409 -3.32 -13.77 -20.91
N LYS A 410 -2.04 -14.15 -20.96
CA LYS A 410 -1.01 -13.74 -20.00
C LYS A 410 -0.44 -12.40 -20.45
N TYR A 411 -0.80 -11.32 -19.76
CA TYR A 411 -0.13 -10.03 -19.99
C TYR A 411 1.24 -10.02 -19.29
N HIS A 412 2.23 -9.42 -19.96
CA HIS A 412 3.54 -9.17 -19.36
C HIS A 412 3.44 -8.11 -18.25
N ILE A 413 4.32 -8.22 -17.26
CA ILE A 413 4.53 -7.17 -16.26
C ILE A 413 5.78 -6.41 -16.69
N GLU A 414 5.58 -5.21 -17.25
CA GLU A 414 6.67 -4.28 -17.51
C GLU A 414 7.12 -3.63 -16.21
N GLN A 415 8.43 -3.60 -15.98
CA GLN A 415 9.07 -2.75 -14.98
C GLN A 415 9.77 -1.62 -15.74
N GLU A 416 9.18 -0.43 -15.74
CA GLU A 416 9.82 0.79 -16.24
C GLU A 416 9.68 1.92 -15.22
N ASP A 417 10.67 2.80 -15.22
CA ASP A 417 10.93 3.78 -14.17
C ASP A 417 10.50 5.21 -14.53
N HIS A 418 10.13 5.96 -13.49
CA HIS A 418 10.01 7.43 -13.43
C HIS A 418 8.89 8.10 -14.27
N GLY A 419 8.05 8.94 -13.62
CA GLY A 419 6.95 9.63 -14.30
C GLY A 419 6.01 10.46 -13.40
N SER A 420 6.56 11.45 -12.69
CA SER A 420 5.87 12.62 -12.09
C SER A 420 4.36 12.54 -11.75
N CYS A 421 3.97 11.74 -10.74
CA CYS A 421 2.81 12.07 -9.88
C CYS A 421 2.76 11.34 -8.51
N PHE A 422 3.77 10.53 -8.16
CA PHE A 422 3.73 9.60 -7.02
C PHE A 422 4.77 9.90 -5.95
N THR A 423 4.48 10.88 -5.08
CA THR A 423 5.33 11.18 -3.91
C THR A 423 4.93 10.37 -2.68
N ASN A 424 3.68 10.48 -2.21
CA ASN A 424 3.35 10.10 -0.83
C ASN A 424 3.52 8.61 -0.45
N LEU A 425 3.24 7.63 -1.32
CA LEU A 425 3.40 6.21 -0.96
C LEU A 425 4.76 5.64 -1.36
N HIS A 426 5.30 6.00 -2.55
CA HIS A 426 6.60 5.48 -2.96
C HIS A 426 7.70 6.04 -2.08
N GLN A 427 7.75 7.37 -1.83
CA GLN A 427 8.73 7.98 -0.93
C GLN A 427 8.54 7.53 0.53
N MET A 428 7.34 7.09 0.91
CA MET A 428 7.12 6.45 2.20
C MET A 428 7.85 5.10 2.33
N TYR A 429 8.12 4.39 1.22
CA TYR A 429 8.93 3.18 1.16
C TYR A 429 10.39 3.44 0.74
N GLU A 430 10.68 4.35 -0.20
CA GLU A 430 12.05 4.68 -0.65
C GLU A 430 12.88 5.37 0.45
N ALA A 431 12.24 6.10 1.36
CA ALA A 431 12.92 6.61 2.56
C ALA A 431 12.85 5.61 3.74
N MET A 432 12.44 4.36 3.49
CA MET A 432 12.23 3.27 4.46
C MET A 432 13.10 2.04 4.14
N ASP A 433 13.54 1.91 2.90
CA ASP A 433 14.73 1.17 2.46
C ASP A 433 16.03 1.98 2.67
#